data_AF-A0A3M1AQL6-F1
#
_entry.id   AF-A0A3M1AQL6-F1
#
_cell.length_a   1.000
_cell.length_b   1.000
_cell.length_c   1.000
_cell.angle_alpha   90.00
_cell.angle_beta   90.00
_cell.angle_gamma   90.00
#
_symmetry.space_group_name_H-M   'P 1'
#
loop_
_entity.id
_entity.type
_entity.pdbx_description
1 polymer ?
#
loop_
_entity_poly.entity_id
_entity_poly.type
_entity_poly.pdbx_seq_one_letter_code
_entity_poly.pdbx_strand_id
1 'polypeptide(L)'
;LQHFHDDQRRFSNGRGSFQQVVQNIELACQHGLIPNICVTVTAKNAAGLAELIEWILHRELPFSINFFRQNDYSGDHDLLQSDEANIIQGMLAAFKVIEQNLPHYSLLNSLVDRADLSVAHERPCAAGDSYLVIDPAGRIAKCQMEINTPVTSVWATDPLQVVQVSTKGVQNFSVMEKEGCKDCHWKAWCAGGCPQETFRATGRYDVKSPNCNIYKTLYPEVVRLEALRLLKYQQDFLYASCCWRWKRIIPIEKREKSVIQS
;
A
#
# COMPACT_ATOMS: atom_id res chain seq x y z
N LEU A 1 14.85 12.42 -7.49
CA LEU A 1 13.37 12.20 -7.52
C LEU A 1 12.65 12.52 -8.83
N GLN A 2 12.76 13.74 -9.37
CA GLN A 2 11.91 14.21 -10.48
C GLN A 2 11.92 13.30 -11.72
N HIS A 3 13.10 12.91 -12.20
CA HIS A 3 13.24 12.06 -13.40
C HIS A 3 12.53 10.70 -13.25
N PHE A 4 12.69 10.03 -12.11
CA PHE A 4 12.02 8.74 -11.82
C PHE A 4 10.47 8.83 -11.86
N HIS A 5 9.93 9.99 -11.48
CA HIS A 5 8.49 10.28 -11.53
C HIS A 5 8.04 10.66 -12.94
N ASP A 6 8.69 11.66 -13.54
CA ASP A 6 8.29 12.26 -14.82
C ASP A 6 8.45 11.30 -15.99
N ASP A 7 9.30 10.28 -15.90
CA ASP A 7 9.41 9.24 -16.92
C ASP A 7 8.19 8.32 -17.00
N GLN A 8 7.38 8.28 -15.95
CA GLN A 8 6.26 7.35 -15.84
C GLN A 8 4.91 8.06 -15.60
N ARG A 9 4.94 9.33 -15.19
CA ARG A 9 3.75 10.09 -14.81
C ARG A 9 3.75 11.43 -15.53
N ARG A 10 3.39 11.41 -16.81
CA ARG A 10 3.30 12.58 -17.68
C ARG A 10 1.85 13.01 -17.87
N PHE A 11 1.65 14.30 -18.10
CA PHE A 11 0.39 14.80 -18.63
C PHE A 11 0.18 14.30 -20.08
N SER A 12 -1.04 14.42 -20.61
CA SER A 12 -1.37 14.04 -21.99
C SER A 12 -0.54 14.76 -23.05
N ASN A 13 0.01 15.94 -22.72
CA ASN A 13 0.91 16.70 -23.58
C ASN A 13 2.40 16.30 -23.46
N GLY A 14 2.71 15.23 -22.71
CA GLY A 14 4.07 14.72 -22.51
C GLY A 14 4.90 15.45 -21.44
N ARG A 15 4.40 16.55 -20.85
CA ARG A 15 5.09 17.25 -19.77
C ARG A 15 5.11 16.40 -18.48
N GLY A 16 6.22 16.44 -17.76
CA GLY A 16 6.33 15.87 -16.41
C GLY A 16 5.32 16.46 -15.43
N SER A 17 4.93 15.68 -14.41
CA SER A 17 3.95 16.08 -13.40
C SER A 17 4.52 16.25 -11.99
N PHE A 18 5.81 15.92 -11.77
CA PHE A 18 6.43 15.90 -10.44
C PHE A 18 6.29 17.23 -9.69
N GLN A 19 6.67 18.34 -10.33
CA GLN A 19 6.64 19.66 -9.69
C GLN A 19 5.23 20.04 -9.22
N GLN A 20 4.22 19.78 -10.04
CA GLN A 20 2.83 20.05 -9.69
C GLN A 20 2.36 19.17 -8.52
N VAL A 21 2.76 17.90 -8.51
CA VAL A 21 2.43 16.96 -7.42
C VAL A 21 3.05 17.42 -6.11
N VAL A 22 4.33 17.80 -6.09
CA VAL A 22 5.01 18.30 -4.89
C VAL A 22 4.35 19.58 -4.38
N GLN A 23 4.07 20.54 -5.26
CA GLN A 23 3.36 21.77 -4.91
C GLN A 23 1.98 21.50 -4.29
N ASN A 24 1.23 20.53 -4.84
CA ASN A 24 -0.08 20.17 -4.31
C ASN A 24 0.01 19.48 -2.94
N ILE A 25 1.03 18.64 -2.71
CA ILE A 25 1.28 18.04 -1.40
C ILE A 25 1.58 19.14 -0.38
N GLU A 26 2.47 20.08 -0.71
CA GLU A 26 2.82 21.19 0.17
C GLU A 26 1.62 22.10 0.48
N LEU A 27 0.82 22.43 -0.54
CA LEU A 27 -0.41 23.20 -0.36
C LEU A 27 -1.42 22.47 0.55
N ALA A 28 -1.59 21.16 0.35
CA ALA A 28 -2.47 20.35 1.21
C ALA A 28 -2.01 20.40 2.67
N CYS A 29 -0.70 20.23 2.92
CA CYS A 29 -0.12 20.32 4.26
C CYS A 29 -0.29 21.71 4.88
N GLN A 30 -0.11 22.79 4.11
CA GLN A 30 -0.32 24.17 4.57
C GLN A 30 -1.77 24.42 5.04
N HIS A 31 -2.72 23.68 4.48
CA HIS A 31 -4.14 23.74 4.87
C HIS A 31 -4.54 22.67 5.91
N GLY A 32 -3.57 22.01 6.56
CA GLY A 32 -3.81 21.04 7.63
C GLY A 32 -4.31 19.67 7.16
N LEU A 33 -4.21 19.38 5.85
CA LEU A 33 -4.45 18.03 5.33
C LEU A 33 -3.18 17.19 5.43
N ILE A 34 -3.34 15.87 5.61
CA ILE A 34 -2.23 14.92 5.66
C ILE A 34 -2.40 13.92 4.52
N PRO A 35 -1.80 14.18 3.34
CA PRO A 35 -1.90 13.27 2.20
C PRO A 35 -1.17 11.95 2.45
N ASN A 36 -1.79 10.82 2.09
CA ASN A 36 -1.10 9.54 2.03
C ASN A 36 -0.40 9.37 0.68
N ILE A 37 0.91 9.15 0.70
CA ILE A 37 1.72 8.99 -0.51
C ILE A 37 1.67 7.54 -0.98
N CYS A 38 0.97 7.29 -2.07
CA CYS A 38 0.92 5.99 -2.72
C CYS A 38 2.07 5.84 -3.72
N VAL A 39 3.09 5.09 -3.35
CA VAL A 39 4.26 4.82 -4.19
C VAL A 39 4.00 3.57 -5.04
N THR A 40 4.21 3.68 -6.35
CA THR A 40 4.23 2.52 -7.26
C THR A 40 5.65 2.23 -7.69
N VAL A 41 6.19 1.10 -7.23
CA VAL A 41 7.56 0.66 -7.55
C VAL A 41 7.56 -0.12 -8.85
N THR A 42 8.46 0.28 -9.74
CA THR A 42 8.78 -0.37 -11.00
C THR A 42 10.30 -0.53 -11.05
N ALA A 43 10.80 -1.36 -11.96
CA ALA A 43 12.23 -1.44 -12.22
C ALA A 43 12.88 -0.08 -12.51
N LYS A 44 12.15 0.78 -13.24
CA LYS A 44 12.61 2.10 -13.68
C LYS A 44 12.82 3.08 -12.53
N ASN A 45 12.16 2.90 -11.38
CA ASN A 45 12.26 3.81 -10.24
C ASN A 45 12.80 3.19 -8.96
N ALA A 46 13.07 1.89 -8.92
CA ALA A 46 13.57 1.20 -7.73
C ALA A 46 14.86 1.85 -7.19
N ALA A 47 15.76 2.29 -8.08
CA ALA A 47 16.99 2.99 -7.71
C ALA A 47 16.76 4.34 -6.99
N GLY A 48 15.63 5.00 -7.24
CA GLY A 48 15.25 6.26 -6.60
C GLY A 48 14.40 6.11 -5.34
N LEU A 49 14.06 4.87 -4.95
CA LEU A 49 13.11 4.65 -3.86
C LEU A 49 13.65 5.12 -2.50
N ALA A 50 14.94 4.93 -2.23
CA ALA A 50 15.56 5.38 -0.99
C ALA A 50 15.48 6.90 -0.80
N GLU A 51 15.82 7.67 -1.83
CA GLU A 51 15.69 9.14 -1.87
C GLU A 51 14.23 9.57 -1.64
N LEU A 52 13.26 8.81 -2.19
CA LEU A 52 11.84 9.14 -2.07
C LEU A 52 11.36 8.91 -0.63
N ILE A 53 11.74 7.79 -0.04
CA ILE A 53 11.35 7.45 1.33
C ILE A 53 11.97 8.44 2.32
N GLU A 54 13.22 8.86 2.13
CA GLU A 54 13.83 9.94 2.91
C GLU A 54 13.00 11.23 2.83
N TRP A 55 12.61 11.62 1.61
CA TRP A 55 11.79 12.82 1.38
C TRP A 55 10.42 12.76 2.07
N ILE A 56 9.78 11.58 2.08
CA ILE A 56 8.48 11.33 2.72
C ILE A 56 8.62 11.37 4.25
N LEU A 57 9.61 10.69 4.81
CA LEU A 57 9.85 10.61 6.26
C LEU A 57 10.18 11.98 6.85
N HIS A 58 11.01 12.80 6.17
CA HIS A 58 11.31 14.16 6.61
C HIS A 58 10.08 15.09 6.68
N ARG A 59 9.01 14.75 5.95
CA ARG A 59 7.74 15.49 5.96
C ARG A 59 6.68 14.84 6.86
N GLU A 60 7.04 13.76 7.56
CA GLU A 60 6.14 12.98 8.41
C GLU A 60 4.86 12.54 7.69
N LEU A 61 4.96 12.28 6.38
CA LEU A 61 3.81 11.90 5.57
C LEU A 61 3.56 10.39 5.66
N PRO A 62 2.30 9.95 5.83
CA PRO A 62 1.96 8.54 5.69
C PRO A 62 2.16 8.11 4.23
N PHE A 63 2.53 6.85 4.04
CA PHE A 63 2.77 6.30 2.72
C PHE A 63 2.43 4.81 2.65
N SER A 64 2.30 4.31 1.42
CA SER A 64 2.26 2.88 1.13
C SER A 64 3.06 2.58 -0.13
N ILE A 65 3.80 1.48 -0.11
CA ILE A 65 4.60 0.99 -1.23
C ILE A 65 3.85 -0.16 -1.90
N ASN A 66 3.54 0.03 -3.18
CA ASN A 66 2.84 -0.95 -4.00
C ASN A 66 3.72 -1.31 -5.19
N PHE A 67 3.71 -2.56 -5.61
CA PHE A 67 4.40 -2.96 -6.83
C PHE A 67 3.52 -2.69 -8.02
N PHE A 68 4.15 -2.37 -9.14
CA PHE A 68 3.46 -2.22 -10.41
C PHE A 68 2.60 -3.46 -10.72
N ARG A 69 1.52 -3.22 -11.44
CA ARG A 69 0.59 -4.23 -11.93
C ARG A 69 0.44 -4.05 -13.41
N GLN A 70 0.69 -5.10 -14.18
CA GLN A 70 0.55 -5.05 -15.63
C GLN A 70 -0.91 -4.77 -16.00
N ASN A 71 -1.12 -4.10 -17.13
CA ASN A 71 -2.43 -3.86 -17.75
C ASN A 71 -2.29 -3.82 -19.28
N ASP A 72 -3.41 -3.79 -20.00
CA ASP A 72 -3.46 -3.89 -21.46
C ASP A 72 -2.76 -2.73 -22.20
N TYR A 73 -2.42 -1.64 -21.49
CA TYR A 73 -1.69 -0.48 -22.00
C TYR A 73 -0.25 -0.39 -21.48
N SER A 74 0.22 -1.43 -20.78
CA SER A 74 1.61 -1.52 -20.34
C SER A 74 2.47 -1.92 -21.53
N GLY A 75 3.50 -1.13 -21.85
CA GLY A 75 4.50 -1.52 -22.86
C GLY A 75 5.25 -2.81 -22.46
N ASP A 76 5.95 -3.40 -23.42
CA ASP A 76 6.63 -4.72 -23.43
C ASP A 76 6.55 -5.58 -22.15
N HIS A 77 5.88 -6.73 -22.31
CA HIS A 77 5.56 -7.70 -21.27
C HIS A 77 6.78 -8.30 -20.54
N ASP A 78 7.95 -8.34 -21.19
CA ASP A 78 9.17 -9.01 -20.72
C ASP A 78 10.04 -8.18 -19.76
N LEU A 79 9.82 -6.86 -19.66
CA LEU A 79 10.69 -5.95 -18.90
C LEU A 79 10.43 -5.94 -17.38
N LEU A 80 9.38 -6.61 -16.87
CA LEU A 80 8.96 -6.47 -15.46
C LEU A 80 9.22 -7.70 -14.60
N GLN A 81 9.20 -8.91 -15.18
CA GLN A 81 9.64 -10.12 -14.47
C GLN A 81 11.18 -10.24 -14.42
N SER A 82 11.88 -9.59 -15.35
CA SER A 82 13.34 -9.60 -15.46
C SER A 82 14.06 -8.68 -14.45
N ASP A 83 13.32 -7.94 -13.61
CA ASP A 83 13.86 -6.90 -12.72
C ASP A 83 13.58 -7.13 -11.23
N GLU A 84 13.23 -8.35 -10.83
CA GLU A 84 13.01 -8.72 -9.42
C GLU A 84 14.19 -8.28 -8.52
N ALA A 85 15.42 -8.54 -8.95
CA ALA A 85 16.63 -8.18 -8.20
C ALA A 85 16.74 -6.66 -8.00
N ASN A 86 16.40 -5.87 -9.03
CA ASN A 86 16.43 -4.40 -8.96
C ASN A 86 15.37 -3.86 -7.99
N ILE A 87 14.17 -4.46 -7.99
CA ILE A 87 13.12 -4.12 -7.02
C ILE A 87 13.59 -4.45 -5.61
N ILE A 88 14.09 -5.67 -5.37
CA ILE A 88 14.59 -6.08 -4.05
C ILE A 88 15.69 -5.13 -3.57
N GLN A 89 16.67 -4.81 -4.43
CA GLN A 89 17.76 -3.89 -4.08
C GLN A 89 17.24 -2.48 -3.73
N GLY A 90 16.33 -1.94 -4.52
CA GLY A 90 15.71 -0.63 -4.25
C GLY A 90 14.92 -0.61 -2.93
N MET A 91 14.15 -1.68 -2.67
CA MET A 91 13.41 -1.86 -1.42
C MET A 91 14.34 -1.94 -0.20
N LEU A 92 15.40 -2.76 -0.29
CA LEU A 92 16.40 -2.88 0.79
C LEU A 92 17.15 -1.57 1.03
N ALA A 93 17.45 -0.80 -0.02
CA ALA A 93 18.03 0.54 0.12
C ALA A 93 17.08 1.50 0.86
N ALA A 94 15.79 1.46 0.53
CA ALA A 94 14.77 2.23 1.23
C ALA A 94 14.59 1.81 2.70
N PHE A 95 14.69 0.52 2.99
CA PHE A 95 14.64 0.00 4.37
C PHE A 95 15.80 0.52 5.22
N LYS A 96 17.01 0.68 4.65
CA LYS A 96 18.14 1.31 5.35
C LYS A 96 17.87 2.77 5.72
N VAL A 97 17.20 3.52 4.84
CA VAL A 97 16.79 4.91 5.12
C VAL A 97 15.74 4.94 6.25
N ILE A 98 14.78 4.03 6.23
CA ILE A 98 13.77 3.89 7.30
C ILE A 98 14.44 3.54 8.63
N GLU A 99 15.41 2.64 8.65
CA GLU A 99 16.15 2.28 9.86
C GLU A 99 16.85 3.48 10.50
N GLN A 100 17.42 4.37 9.69
CA GLN A 100 18.05 5.60 10.16
C GLN A 100 17.02 6.63 10.65
N ASN A 101 15.79 6.57 10.13
CA ASN A 101 14.74 7.56 10.36
C ASN A 101 13.42 6.91 10.83
N LEU A 102 13.52 5.94 11.77
CA LEU A 102 12.35 5.16 12.23
C LEU A 102 11.24 6.09 12.71
N PRO A 103 10.00 6.00 12.16
CA PRO A 103 8.89 6.84 12.55
C PRO A 103 8.21 6.35 13.85
N HIS A 104 7.41 7.21 14.47
CA HIS A 104 6.64 6.87 15.67
C HIS A 104 5.45 5.92 15.41
N TYR A 105 5.03 5.75 14.17
CA TYR A 105 3.94 4.86 13.76
C TYR A 105 4.48 3.58 13.10
N SER A 106 3.70 2.50 13.14
CA SER A 106 4.08 1.23 12.52
C SER A 106 3.96 1.29 11.00
N LEU A 107 4.88 0.60 10.32
CA LEU A 107 4.91 0.45 8.86
C LEU A 107 4.60 -0.98 8.39
N LEU A 108 4.14 -1.87 9.29
CA LEU A 108 3.91 -3.28 8.99
C LEU A 108 2.93 -3.55 7.83
N ASN A 109 2.03 -2.61 7.54
CA ASN A 109 1.04 -2.72 6.47
C ASN A 109 1.30 -1.79 5.27
N SER A 110 2.47 -1.14 5.22
CA SER A 110 2.78 -0.12 4.21
C SER A 110 4.07 -0.38 3.42
N LEU A 111 4.96 -1.24 3.91
CA LEU A 111 6.27 -1.43 3.28
C LEU A 111 6.28 -2.40 2.11
N VAL A 112 5.41 -3.40 2.10
CA VAL A 112 5.41 -4.43 1.06
C VAL A 112 4.02 -4.60 0.49
N ASP A 113 3.97 -4.58 -0.83
CA ASP A 113 2.76 -4.68 -1.62
C ASP A 113 1.90 -5.91 -1.28
N ARG A 114 0.59 -5.67 -1.09
CA ARG A 114 -0.42 -6.69 -0.73
C ARG A 114 -0.06 -7.51 0.51
N ALA A 115 0.81 -6.97 1.36
CA ALA A 115 1.16 -7.58 2.62
C ALA A 115 0.62 -6.74 3.76
N ASP A 116 0.01 -7.41 4.74
CA ASP A 116 -0.31 -6.81 6.02
C ASP A 116 0.30 -7.70 7.10
N LEU A 117 1.39 -7.23 7.70
CA LEU A 117 2.06 -7.94 8.79
C LEU A 117 1.52 -7.54 10.18
N SER A 118 0.50 -6.66 10.22
CA SER A 118 -0.19 -6.26 11.45
C SER A 118 -1.37 -7.16 11.79
N VAL A 119 -1.98 -7.82 10.78
CA VAL A 119 -3.13 -8.72 10.98
C VAL A 119 -3.08 -9.91 10.03
N ALA A 120 -3.31 -11.11 10.57
CA ALA A 120 -3.39 -12.33 9.79
C ALA A 120 -4.67 -12.35 8.93
N HIS A 121 -4.53 -12.76 7.66
CA HIS A 121 -5.65 -12.79 6.71
C HIS A 121 -5.45 -13.91 5.66
N GLU A 122 -6.56 -14.40 5.12
CA GLU A 122 -6.55 -15.44 4.09
C GLU A 122 -6.67 -14.90 2.67
N ARG A 123 -7.08 -13.63 2.50
CA ARG A 123 -7.24 -12.96 1.20
C ARG A 123 -6.57 -11.59 1.21
N PRO A 124 -5.79 -11.22 0.17
CA PRO A 124 -4.97 -10.00 0.16
C PRO A 124 -5.78 -8.73 -0.14
N CYS A 125 -7.04 -8.88 -0.53
CA CYS A 125 -8.01 -7.81 -0.71
C CYS A 125 -9.43 -8.39 -0.68
N ALA A 126 -10.44 -7.52 -0.76
CA ALA A 126 -11.85 -7.90 -0.76
C ALA A 126 -12.45 -8.13 -2.16
N ALA A 127 -11.64 -8.13 -3.23
CA ALA A 127 -12.14 -8.33 -4.59
C ALA A 127 -12.92 -9.65 -4.72
N GLY A 128 -14.12 -9.57 -5.30
CA GLY A 128 -15.03 -10.72 -5.42
C GLY A 128 -15.77 -11.12 -4.13
N ASP A 129 -15.57 -10.38 -3.03
CA ASP A 129 -16.34 -10.53 -1.80
C ASP A 129 -16.98 -9.18 -1.44
N SER A 130 -16.45 -8.45 -0.47
CA SER A 130 -16.95 -7.17 0.05
C SER A 130 -16.38 -5.95 -0.68
N TYR A 131 -16.24 -6.02 -2.01
CA TYR A 131 -15.63 -4.96 -2.84
C TYR A 131 -16.34 -4.79 -4.18
N LEU A 132 -16.78 -3.57 -4.46
CA LEU A 132 -17.48 -3.19 -5.69
C LEU A 132 -16.73 -2.06 -6.39
N VAL A 133 -16.49 -2.20 -7.69
CA VAL A 133 -15.97 -1.12 -8.52
C VAL A 133 -17.06 -0.67 -9.46
N ILE A 134 -17.50 0.58 -9.29
CA ILE A 134 -18.58 1.17 -10.05
C ILE A 134 -17.97 2.12 -11.09
N ASP A 135 -18.29 1.91 -12.36
CA ASP A 135 -17.89 2.82 -13.42
C ASP A 135 -18.90 3.99 -13.59
N PRO A 136 -18.58 5.02 -14.40
CA PRO A 136 -19.48 6.16 -14.59
C PRO A 136 -20.85 5.83 -15.20
N ALA A 137 -21.00 4.66 -15.84
CA ALA A 137 -22.27 4.18 -16.38
C ALA A 137 -23.07 3.37 -15.35
N GLY A 138 -22.58 3.25 -14.11
CA GLY A 138 -23.20 2.46 -13.04
C GLY A 138 -22.99 0.95 -13.22
N ARG A 139 -22.09 0.51 -14.09
CA ARG A 139 -21.73 -0.91 -14.22
C ARG A 139 -20.74 -1.28 -13.13
N ILE A 140 -20.82 -2.52 -12.65
CA ILE A 140 -20.06 -2.99 -11.48
C ILE A 140 -19.12 -4.12 -11.89
N ALA A 141 -17.84 -3.96 -11.61
CA ALA A 141 -16.80 -4.98 -11.72
C ALA A 141 -16.29 -5.42 -10.34
N LYS A 142 -15.64 -6.59 -10.29
CA LYS A 142 -15.07 -7.16 -9.06
C LYS A 142 -13.77 -6.51 -8.61
N CYS A 143 -13.06 -5.86 -9.53
CA CYS A 143 -11.73 -5.31 -9.31
C CYS A 143 -11.53 -4.07 -10.18
N GLN A 144 -10.79 -3.08 -9.68
CA GLN A 144 -10.50 -1.86 -10.44
C GLN A 144 -9.67 -2.14 -11.69
N MET A 145 -8.85 -3.19 -11.64
CA MET A 145 -8.02 -3.63 -12.76
C MET A 145 -8.83 -4.31 -13.88
N GLU A 146 -10.11 -4.59 -13.62
CA GLU A 146 -11.07 -5.21 -14.54
C GLU A 146 -12.34 -4.38 -14.68
N ILE A 147 -12.25 -3.05 -14.51
CA ILE A 147 -13.41 -2.15 -14.60
C ILE A 147 -14.16 -2.28 -15.94
N ASN A 148 -13.45 -2.66 -17.01
CA ASN A 148 -14.02 -2.91 -18.34
C ASN A 148 -14.71 -4.27 -18.48
N THR A 149 -14.69 -5.11 -17.45
CA THR A 149 -15.31 -6.45 -17.41
C THR A 149 -16.41 -6.48 -16.33
N PRO A 150 -17.48 -5.69 -16.46
CA PRO A 150 -18.52 -5.64 -15.45
C PRO A 150 -19.26 -6.98 -15.33
N VAL A 151 -19.63 -7.34 -14.11
CA VAL A 151 -20.42 -8.52 -13.77
C VAL A 151 -21.88 -8.19 -13.48
N THR A 152 -22.17 -6.94 -13.08
CA THR A 152 -23.52 -6.46 -12.79
C THR A 152 -23.61 -4.93 -12.94
N SER A 153 -24.64 -4.29 -12.41
CA SER A 153 -24.77 -2.83 -12.32
C SER A 153 -25.42 -2.41 -10.99
N VAL A 154 -25.39 -1.11 -10.69
CA VAL A 154 -26.05 -0.52 -9.52
C VAL A 154 -27.57 -0.72 -9.49
N TRP A 155 -28.16 -1.15 -10.60
CA TRP A 155 -29.60 -1.40 -10.73
C TRP A 155 -30.01 -2.84 -10.37
N ALA A 156 -29.05 -3.72 -10.08
CA ALA A 156 -29.37 -5.06 -9.58
C ALA A 156 -30.00 -4.98 -8.19
N THR A 157 -30.91 -5.90 -7.87
CA THR A 157 -31.55 -5.98 -6.54
C THR A 157 -30.52 -6.13 -5.42
N ASP A 158 -29.50 -6.95 -5.66
CA ASP A 158 -28.36 -7.14 -4.76
C ASP A 158 -27.06 -7.28 -5.58
N PRO A 159 -26.41 -6.16 -5.91
CA PRO A 159 -25.18 -6.19 -6.71
C PRO A 159 -24.01 -6.89 -6.00
N LEU A 160 -24.00 -6.90 -4.66
CA LEU A 160 -22.95 -7.53 -3.87
C LEU A 160 -23.06 -9.05 -3.96
N GLN A 161 -24.27 -9.60 -3.78
CA GLN A 161 -24.51 -11.03 -3.95
C GLN A 161 -24.14 -11.50 -5.37
N VAL A 162 -24.45 -10.70 -6.40
CA VAL A 162 -24.04 -11.03 -7.79
C VAL A 162 -22.52 -11.07 -7.93
N VAL A 163 -21.80 -10.12 -7.33
CA VAL A 163 -20.33 -10.12 -7.32
C VAL A 163 -19.77 -11.36 -6.60
N GLN A 164 -20.33 -11.74 -5.46
CA GLN A 164 -19.87 -12.87 -4.65
C GLN A 164 -20.03 -14.23 -5.35
N VAL A 165 -21.11 -14.43 -6.12
CA VAL A 165 -21.38 -15.72 -6.78
C VAL A 165 -20.87 -15.80 -8.21
N SER A 166 -20.49 -14.66 -8.82
CA SER A 166 -20.08 -14.63 -10.22
C SER A 166 -18.77 -15.38 -10.43
N THR A 167 -18.71 -16.24 -11.44
CA THR A 167 -17.45 -16.84 -11.91
C THR A 167 -16.74 -15.97 -12.95
N LYS A 168 -17.34 -14.83 -13.34
CA LYS A 168 -16.76 -13.88 -14.29
C LYS A 168 -15.77 -12.95 -13.59
N GLY A 169 -14.66 -12.64 -14.28
CA GLY A 169 -13.58 -11.81 -13.77
C GLY A 169 -12.76 -12.50 -12.68
N VAL A 170 -12.02 -11.69 -11.92
CA VAL A 170 -11.05 -12.15 -10.92
C VAL A 170 -11.66 -13.11 -9.92
N GLN A 171 -10.92 -14.19 -9.63
CA GLN A 171 -11.23 -15.14 -8.58
C GLN A 171 -10.17 -15.00 -7.47
N ASN A 172 -10.61 -14.60 -6.29
CA ASN A 172 -9.71 -14.23 -5.18
C ASN A 172 -9.65 -15.34 -4.13
N PHE A 173 -9.21 -16.55 -4.51
CA PHE A 173 -9.17 -17.72 -3.63
C PHE A 173 -8.46 -17.48 -2.30
N SER A 174 -8.87 -18.21 -1.24
CA SER A 174 -8.14 -18.23 0.02
C SER A 174 -6.72 -18.73 -0.21
N VAL A 175 -5.75 -18.18 0.52
CA VAL A 175 -4.36 -18.66 0.49
C VAL A 175 -4.22 -20.15 0.82
N MET A 176 -5.19 -20.72 1.55
CA MET A 176 -5.25 -22.13 1.89
C MET A 176 -5.56 -23.03 0.69
N GLU A 177 -6.17 -22.47 -0.35
CA GLU A 177 -6.55 -23.15 -1.60
C GLU A 177 -5.48 -22.97 -2.69
N LYS A 178 -4.50 -22.09 -2.49
CA LYS A 178 -3.47 -21.77 -3.50
C LYS A 178 -2.31 -22.78 -3.48
N GLU A 179 -2.03 -23.35 -4.64
CA GLU A 179 -0.88 -24.22 -4.89
C GLU A 179 0.43 -23.49 -4.58
N GLY A 180 1.29 -24.13 -3.77
CA GLY A 180 2.57 -23.56 -3.32
C GLY A 180 2.48 -22.54 -2.18
N CYS A 181 1.29 -22.23 -1.66
CA CYS A 181 1.11 -21.27 -0.55
C CYS A 181 0.69 -21.93 0.78
N LYS A 182 -0.03 -23.06 0.73
CA LYS A 182 -0.63 -23.72 1.91
C LYS A 182 0.35 -23.98 3.06
N ASP A 183 1.59 -24.36 2.73
CA ASP A 183 2.63 -24.70 3.71
C ASP A 183 3.65 -23.56 3.92
N CYS A 184 3.42 -22.39 3.32
CA CYS A 184 4.30 -21.24 3.49
C CYS A 184 4.09 -20.59 4.86
N HIS A 185 5.18 -20.33 5.59
CA HIS A 185 5.13 -19.62 6.87
C HIS A 185 4.66 -18.16 6.75
N TRP A 186 4.78 -17.55 5.57
CA TRP A 186 4.30 -16.19 5.33
C TRP A 186 2.85 -16.09 4.83
N LYS A 187 2.14 -17.22 4.68
CA LYS A 187 0.85 -17.27 3.97
C LYS A 187 -0.22 -16.32 4.53
N ALA A 188 -0.25 -16.13 5.85
CA ALA A 188 -1.24 -15.28 6.52
C ALA A 188 -0.95 -13.77 6.38
N TRP A 189 0.22 -13.40 5.86
CA TRP A 189 0.64 -12.00 5.75
C TRP A 189 0.59 -11.50 4.31
N CYS A 190 0.84 -12.38 3.33
CA CYS A 190 0.71 -12.05 1.91
C CYS A 190 -0.61 -12.52 1.28
N ALA A 191 -1.30 -13.47 1.94
CA ALA A 191 -2.49 -14.15 1.44
C ALA A 191 -2.41 -14.62 -0.04
N GLY A 192 -1.20 -14.97 -0.48
CA GLY A 192 -0.94 -15.42 -1.84
C GLY A 192 -0.93 -14.30 -2.91
N GLY A 193 -0.83 -13.03 -2.52
CA GLY A 193 -0.64 -11.87 -3.41
C GLY A 193 -1.83 -11.57 -4.34
N CYS A 194 -1.71 -10.48 -5.11
CA CYS A 194 -2.77 -9.99 -5.99
C CYS A 194 -3.26 -11.09 -6.97
N PRO A 195 -4.52 -11.53 -6.90
CA PRO A 195 -5.04 -12.59 -7.77
C PRO A 195 -5.01 -12.19 -9.26
N GLN A 196 -5.25 -10.92 -9.56
CA GLN A 196 -5.23 -10.44 -10.95
C GLN A 196 -3.83 -10.46 -11.56
N GLU A 197 -2.81 -10.12 -10.77
CA GLU A 197 -1.42 -10.17 -11.24
C GLU A 197 -0.98 -11.62 -11.45
N THR A 198 -1.36 -12.52 -10.53
CA THR A 198 -1.11 -13.96 -10.68
C THR A 198 -1.74 -14.50 -11.95
N PHE A 199 -3.00 -14.16 -12.23
CA PHE A 199 -3.68 -14.62 -13.43
C PHE A 199 -3.04 -14.08 -14.71
N ARG A 200 -2.69 -12.80 -14.76
CA ARG A 200 -1.98 -12.22 -15.91
C ARG A 200 -0.63 -12.90 -16.17
N ALA A 201 0.11 -13.24 -15.12
CA ALA A 201 1.42 -13.88 -15.24
C ALA A 201 1.36 -15.39 -15.53
N THR A 202 0.29 -16.09 -15.14
CA THR A 202 0.28 -17.58 -15.12
C THR A 202 -0.94 -18.22 -15.78
N GLY A 203 -1.98 -17.44 -16.10
CA GLY A 203 -3.29 -17.95 -16.52
C GLY A 203 -4.11 -18.60 -15.40
N ARG A 204 -3.64 -18.58 -14.14
CA ARG A 204 -4.29 -19.22 -12.98
C ARG A 204 -4.44 -18.24 -11.81
N TYR A 205 -5.51 -18.39 -11.05
CA TYR A 205 -5.76 -17.62 -9.83
C TYR A 205 -5.33 -18.36 -8.55
N ASP A 206 -5.24 -19.69 -8.64
CA ASP A 206 -5.08 -20.64 -7.54
C ASP A 206 -3.62 -21.09 -7.37
N VAL A 207 -2.67 -20.29 -7.82
CA VAL A 207 -1.22 -20.53 -7.68
C VAL A 207 -0.54 -19.37 -6.93
N LYS A 208 0.69 -19.60 -6.48
CA LYS A 208 1.50 -18.55 -5.85
C LYS A 208 1.68 -17.32 -6.74
N SER A 209 1.74 -16.15 -6.12
CA SER A 209 2.02 -14.88 -6.80
C SER A 209 3.38 -14.88 -7.51
N PRO A 210 3.53 -14.21 -8.67
CA PRO A 210 4.83 -14.01 -9.30
C PRO A 210 5.83 -13.26 -8.40
N ASN A 211 5.34 -12.42 -7.49
CA ASN A 211 6.18 -11.66 -6.55
C ASN A 211 6.55 -12.44 -5.27
N CYS A 212 6.29 -13.75 -5.22
CA CYS A 212 6.48 -14.56 -4.02
C CYS A 212 7.93 -14.52 -3.49
N ASN A 213 8.93 -14.48 -4.38
CA ASN A 213 10.32 -14.38 -3.95
C ASN A 213 10.62 -13.00 -3.34
N ILE A 214 10.22 -11.91 -3.99
CA ILE A 214 10.31 -10.54 -3.45
C ILE A 214 9.74 -10.47 -2.04
N TYR A 215 8.51 -10.97 -1.86
CA TYR A 215 7.85 -11.00 -0.55
C TYR A 215 8.69 -11.72 0.51
N LYS A 216 9.13 -12.95 0.22
CA LYS A 216 9.93 -13.77 1.15
C LYS A 216 11.27 -13.13 1.50
N THR A 217 11.89 -12.43 0.55
CA THR A 217 13.15 -11.72 0.77
C THR A 217 12.95 -10.50 1.67
N LEU A 218 11.85 -9.76 1.51
CA LEU A 218 11.64 -8.49 2.22
C LEU A 218 11.00 -8.63 3.61
N TYR A 219 10.16 -9.63 3.85
CA TYR A 219 9.43 -9.74 5.12
C TYR A 219 10.29 -9.84 6.38
N PRO A 220 11.41 -10.60 6.41
CA PRO A 220 12.31 -10.60 7.56
C PRO A 220 12.78 -9.19 7.94
N GLU A 221 13.10 -8.35 6.94
CA GLU A 221 13.55 -6.97 7.15
C GLU A 221 12.41 -6.07 7.65
N VAL A 222 11.17 -6.25 7.16
CA VAL A 222 10.01 -5.51 7.68
C VAL A 222 9.79 -5.79 9.16
N VAL A 223 9.83 -7.07 9.57
CA VAL A 223 9.69 -7.45 10.98
C VAL A 223 10.85 -6.89 11.81
N ARG A 224 12.07 -6.93 11.28
CA ARG A 224 13.26 -6.35 11.93
C ARG A 224 13.12 -4.84 12.16
N LEU A 225 12.66 -4.09 11.16
CA LEU A 225 12.43 -2.65 11.26
C LEU A 225 11.39 -2.30 12.33
N GLU A 226 10.29 -3.05 12.39
CA GLU A 226 9.28 -2.85 13.44
C GLU A 226 9.85 -3.16 14.83
N ALA A 227 10.65 -4.21 14.98
CA ALA A 227 11.31 -4.53 16.25
C ALA A 227 12.24 -3.39 16.69
N LEU A 228 13.05 -2.83 15.77
CA LEU A 228 13.91 -1.67 16.06
C LEU A 228 13.10 -0.43 16.45
N ARG A 229 11.98 -0.19 15.76
CA ARG A 229 11.05 0.91 16.08
C ARG A 229 10.52 0.79 17.51
N LEU A 230 10.05 -0.40 17.88
CA LEU A 230 9.54 -0.67 19.23
C LEU A 230 10.62 -0.49 20.30
N LEU A 231 11.86 -0.93 20.03
CA LEU A 231 13.00 -0.72 20.95
C LEU A 231 13.36 0.76 21.10
N LYS A 232 13.38 1.52 19.99
CA LYS A 232 13.66 2.96 19.99
C LYS A 232 12.65 3.75 20.82
N TYR A 233 11.36 3.41 20.70
CA TYR A 233 10.26 4.13 21.34
C TYR A 233 9.69 3.43 22.59
N GLN A 234 10.40 2.44 23.14
CA GLN A 234 9.94 1.65 24.30
C GLN A 234 9.51 2.53 25.49
N GLN A 235 10.21 3.64 25.73
CA GLN A 235 9.92 4.53 26.85
C GLN A 235 8.61 5.29 26.63
N ASP A 236 8.33 5.74 25.40
CA ASP A 236 7.07 6.42 25.06
C ASP A 236 5.85 5.53 25.32
N PHE A 237 5.97 4.23 25.03
CA PHE A 237 4.91 3.25 25.33
C PHE A 237 4.74 2.99 26.83
N LEU A 238 5.84 2.99 27.60
CA LEU A 238 5.79 2.83 29.06
C LEU A 238 5.19 4.06 29.76
N TYR A 239 5.50 5.28 29.30
CA TYR A 239 4.90 6.50 29.84
C TYR A 239 3.43 6.65 29.45
N ALA A 240 3.05 6.27 28.22
CA ALA A 240 1.64 6.23 27.82
C ALA A 240 0.84 5.26 28.70
N SER A 241 1.33 4.04 28.90
CA SER A 241 0.65 3.03 29.75
C SER A 241 0.62 3.40 31.24
N CYS A 242 1.61 4.13 31.75
CA CYS A 242 1.61 4.64 33.13
C CYS A 242 0.61 5.80 33.31
N CYS A 243 0.43 6.66 32.30
CA CYS A 243 -0.54 7.76 32.34
C CYS A 243 -2.01 7.29 32.30
N TRP A 244 -2.30 6.13 31.69
CA TRP A 244 -3.63 5.52 31.77
C TRP A 244 -4.04 5.10 33.19
N ARG A 245 -3.08 4.96 34.11
CA ARG A 245 -3.35 4.65 35.52
C ARG A 245 -3.54 5.89 36.41
N TRP A 246 -3.29 7.10 35.89
CA TRP A 246 -3.33 8.37 36.66
C TRP A 246 -4.04 9.54 35.96
N LYS A 247 -4.90 9.28 34.96
CA LYS A 247 -5.81 10.29 34.40
C LYS A 247 -7.28 9.90 34.56
N ARG A 248 -7.71 9.73 35.81
CA ARG A 248 -9.03 10.19 36.26
C ARG A 248 -8.77 11.40 37.15
N ILE A 249 -9.39 12.53 36.80
CA ILE A 249 -9.41 13.82 37.51
C ILE A 249 -8.23 14.75 37.16
N ILE A 250 -8.39 15.57 36.12
CA ILE A 250 -8.21 17.04 36.22
C ILE A 250 -9.31 17.71 35.37
N PRO A 251 -10.08 18.69 35.91
CA PRO A 251 -11.18 19.34 35.21
C PRO A 251 -10.72 20.34 34.16
N ILE A 252 -11.53 20.46 33.11
CA ILE A 252 -11.55 21.58 32.16
C ILE A 252 -12.11 22.80 32.90
N GLU A 253 -11.30 23.84 33.09
CA GLU A 253 -11.68 25.28 33.00
C GLU A 253 -10.66 26.17 33.70
N LYS A 254 -9.95 26.98 32.90
CA LYS A 254 -9.60 28.40 33.12
C LYS A 254 -8.48 28.77 32.16
N ARG A 255 -8.84 29.13 30.92
CA ARG A 255 -8.03 30.07 30.12
C ARG A 255 -8.53 31.46 30.46
N GLU A 256 -7.71 32.17 31.23
CA GLU A 256 -7.93 33.56 31.59
C GLU A 256 -8.02 34.44 30.35
N LYS A 257 -9.09 35.23 30.31
CA LYS A 257 -9.19 36.44 29.52
C LYS A 257 -8.15 37.43 30.04
N SER A 258 -7.21 37.84 29.20
CA SER A 258 -6.62 39.18 29.26
C SER A 258 -6.23 39.58 27.84
N VAL A 259 -6.19 40.89 27.60
CA VAL A 259 -6.02 41.57 26.30
C VAL A 259 -7.32 41.82 25.54
N ILE A 260 -8.19 42.67 26.10
CA ILE A 260 -8.70 43.89 25.44
C ILE A 260 -9.06 44.88 26.57
N GLN A 261 -8.31 45.97 26.74
CA GLN A 261 -8.85 47.30 27.12
C GLN A 261 -7.74 48.37 27.10
N SER A 262 -8.12 49.50 26.47
CA SER A 262 -7.47 50.81 26.31
C SER A 262 -6.09 50.88 25.66
#